data_AF-A0AA38G3P1-F1
#
_entry.id   AF-A0AA38G3P1-F1
#
_cell.length_a   1.000
_cell.length_b   1.000
_cell.length_c   1.000
_cell.angle_alpha   90.00
_cell.angle_beta   90.00
_cell.angle_gamma   90.00
#
_symmetry.space_group_name_H-M   'P 1'
#
loop_
_entity.id
_entity.type
_entity.pdbx_description
1 polymer ?
#
loop_
_entity_poly.entity_id
_entity_poly.type
_entity_poly.pdbx_seq_one_letter_code
_entity_poly.pdbx_strand_id
1 'polypeptide(L)'
;EPPASQTPLPPTMFPPRLAVHLPTTHTDTLAPATREGHPAHCMPLTPIKSLNPYQSVWTIEGRVIQKGNLNNYNTEKRTGQVFSFDIIDKSNSDIV
;
A
#
# COMPACT_ATOMS: atom_id res chain seq x y z
N GLU A 1 -31.94 -42.65 39.01
CA GLU A 1 -31.13 -41.53 38.51
C GLU A 1 -30.55 -40.78 39.70
N PRO A 2 -29.23 -40.63 39.82
CA PRO A 2 -28.61 -39.75 40.81
C PRO A 2 -28.35 -38.35 40.22
N PRO A 3 -28.67 -37.24 40.92
CA PRO A 3 -28.34 -35.90 40.44
C PRO A 3 -26.85 -35.59 40.63
N ALA A 4 -26.27 -34.89 39.65
CA ALA A 4 -24.84 -34.56 39.62
C ALA A 4 -24.43 -33.44 40.60
N SER A 5 -23.14 -33.41 40.95
CA SER A 5 -22.53 -32.46 41.89
C SER A 5 -22.41 -31.02 41.37
N GLN A 6 -22.35 -30.06 42.30
CA GLN A 6 -22.01 -28.64 42.08
C GLN A 6 -20.48 -28.43 42.24
N THR A 7 -19.83 -27.28 41.98
CA THR A 7 -20.20 -25.90 41.52
C THR A 7 -19.00 -25.35 40.70
N PRO A 8 -19.05 -24.18 39.99
CA PRO A 8 -18.61 -22.93 40.66
C PRO A 8 -19.13 -21.56 40.13
N LEU A 9 -19.61 -20.71 41.06
CA LEU A 9 -19.31 -19.28 41.31
C LEU A 9 -19.37 -18.22 40.14
N PRO A 10 -19.15 -16.89 40.36
CA PRO A 10 -20.26 -15.92 40.34
C PRO A 10 -20.12 -14.80 39.27
N PRO A 11 -21.16 -13.97 39.04
CA PRO A 11 -21.09 -12.86 38.08
C PRO A 11 -20.16 -11.73 38.59
N THR A 12 -19.07 -11.46 37.86
CA THR A 12 -18.19 -10.32 38.17
C THR A 12 -18.64 -9.05 37.44
N MET A 13 -19.18 -8.15 38.25
CA MET A 13 -19.54 -6.75 38.02
C MET A 13 -18.63 -5.96 37.05
N PHE A 14 -19.24 -5.23 36.10
CA PHE A 14 -18.57 -4.24 35.26
C PHE A 14 -18.10 -3.02 36.09
N PRO A 15 -16.87 -2.51 35.90
CA PRO A 15 -16.48 -1.17 36.34
C PRO A 15 -16.97 -0.09 35.35
N PRO A 16 -17.21 1.16 35.81
CA PRO A 16 -17.82 2.21 35.01
C PRO A 16 -16.85 2.86 34.02
N ARG A 17 -17.38 3.32 32.88
CA ARG A 17 -16.64 4.02 31.84
C ARG A 17 -16.43 5.50 32.21
N LEU A 18 -15.31 5.83 32.85
CA LEU A 18 -14.90 7.22 33.06
C LEU A 18 -14.10 7.73 31.86
N ALA A 19 -14.64 8.70 31.14
CA ALA A 19 -13.91 9.46 30.14
C ALA A 19 -13.26 10.69 30.80
N VAL A 20 -11.93 10.78 30.75
CA VAL A 20 -11.20 12.03 30.95
C VAL A 20 -10.12 12.11 29.88
N HIS A 21 -10.00 13.29 29.28
CA HIS A 21 -9.12 13.60 28.16
C HIS A 21 -7.84 14.23 28.71
N LEU A 22 -6.66 13.83 28.21
CA LEU A 22 -5.45 14.59 28.46
C LEU A 22 -4.50 14.54 27.24
N PRO A 23 -4.31 15.65 26.51
CA PRO A 23 -3.29 15.75 25.47
C PRO A 23 -1.95 16.08 26.13
N THR A 24 -1.14 15.07 26.42
CA THR A 24 0.23 15.31 26.91
C THR A 24 1.11 15.74 25.73
N THR A 25 1.43 17.03 25.68
CA THR A 25 2.45 17.59 24.80
C THR A 25 3.79 16.88 24.98
N HIS A 26 4.33 16.31 23.90
CA HIS A 26 5.71 15.86 23.86
C HIS A 26 6.42 16.49 22.66
N THR A 27 7.26 17.49 22.97
CA THR A 27 8.36 18.05 22.16
C THR A 27 8.34 17.78 20.66
N ASP A 28 8.00 18.83 19.89
CA ASP A 28 8.33 18.95 18.48
C ASP A 28 9.86 19.02 18.30
N THR A 29 10.47 17.86 18.10
CA THR A 29 11.84 17.75 17.59
C THR A 29 11.73 17.55 16.09
N LEU A 30 11.93 18.64 15.34
CA LEU A 30 11.95 18.67 13.87
C LEU A 30 13.06 17.76 13.31
N ALA A 31 12.74 16.46 13.18
CA ALA A 31 13.50 15.56 12.35
C ALA A 31 13.28 15.96 10.87
N PRO A 32 14.33 16.05 10.03
CA PRO A 32 14.15 16.26 8.61
C PRO A 32 13.49 15.02 8.01
N ALA A 33 12.18 15.12 7.78
CA ALA A 33 11.36 14.03 7.25
C ALA A 33 11.59 13.80 5.75
N THR A 34 12.83 13.48 5.37
CA THR A 34 13.13 12.88 4.05
C THR A 34 12.78 11.40 4.08
N ARG A 35 11.47 11.14 4.20
CA ARG A 35 10.86 9.85 3.93
C ARG A 35 9.56 10.12 3.19
N GLU A 36 9.58 9.88 1.87
CA GLU A 36 8.38 9.81 1.02
C GLU A 36 7.44 8.77 1.65
N GLY A 37 6.51 9.25 2.47
CA GLY A 37 5.75 8.45 3.41
C GLY A 37 4.58 7.75 2.76
N HIS A 38 4.87 6.74 1.93
CA HIS A 38 3.85 5.77 1.53
C HIS A 38 3.27 5.14 2.82
N PRO A 39 1.97 5.26 3.10
CA PRO A 39 1.38 4.74 4.34
C PRO A 39 1.60 3.21 4.39
N ALA A 40 1.68 2.63 5.58
CA ALA A 40 2.14 1.24 5.80
C ALA A 40 1.29 0.10 5.15
N HIS A 41 0.27 0.45 4.36
CA HIS A 41 -0.52 -0.46 3.51
C HIS A 41 -0.32 -0.23 2.01
N CYS A 42 0.57 0.67 1.62
CA CYS A 42 0.92 0.97 0.24
C CYS A 42 2.07 0.05 -0.21
N MET A 43 1.90 -0.63 -1.34
CA MET A 43 2.92 -1.52 -1.90
C MET A 43 4.22 -0.75 -2.20
N PRO A 44 5.40 -1.35 -1.97
CA PRO A 44 6.66 -0.67 -2.20
C PRO A 44 6.84 -0.33 -3.68
N LEU A 45 7.26 0.90 -3.97
CA LEU A 45 7.61 1.33 -5.31
C LEU A 45 8.89 0.62 -5.77
N THR A 46 8.83 0.01 -6.94
CA THR A 46 9.95 -0.62 -7.64
C THR A 46 10.46 0.34 -8.71
N PRO A 47 11.75 0.74 -8.71
CA PRO A 47 12.34 1.50 -9.81
C PRO A 47 12.25 0.74 -11.13
N ILE A 48 12.07 1.45 -12.25
CA ILE A 48 11.95 0.84 -13.59
C ILE A 48 13.22 0.04 -13.92
N LYS A 49 14.40 0.55 -13.54
CA LYS A 49 15.70 -0.14 -13.71
C LYS A 49 15.84 -1.46 -12.94
N SER A 50 15.01 -1.68 -11.93
CA SER A 50 15.06 -2.87 -11.07
C SER A 50 14.00 -3.92 -11.42
N LEU A 51 13.17 -3.66 -12.43
CA LEU A 51 12.14 -4.61 -12.89
C LEU A 51 12.78 -5.87 -13.49
N ASN A 52 12.16 -7.02 -13.21
CA ASN A 52 12.61 -8.33 -13.66
C ASN A 52 11.40 -9.10 -14.23
N PRO A 53 11.48 -9.71 -15.44
CA PRO A 53 10.41 -10.51 -16.02
C PRO A 53 9.86 -11.64 -15.13
N TYR A 54 10.65 -12.13 -14.16
CA TYR A 54 10.24 -13.17 -13.21
C TYR A 54 9.52 -12.63 -11.96
N GLN A 55 9.41 -11.31 -11.80
CA GLN A 55 8.67 -10.66 -10.71
C GLN A 55 7.28 -10.25 -11.20
N SER A 56 6.23 -10.91 -10.71
CA SER A 56 4.83 -10.63 -11.08
C SER A 56 4.20 -9.50 -10.27
N VAL A 57 4.74 -9.19 -9.09
CA VAL A 57 4.23 -8.15 -8.19
C VAL A 57 5.25 -7.00 -8.15
N TRP A 58 4.88 -5.88 -8.75
CA TRP A 58 5.62 -4.62 -8.73
C TRP A 58 4.63 -3.46 -8.80
N THR A 59 5.07 -2.28 -8.39
CA THR A 59 4.33 -1.02 -8.57
C THR A 59 5.36 0.04 -8.92
N ILE A 60 5.16 0.76 -10.02
CA ILE A 60 6.11 1.78 -10.50
C ILE A 60 5.45 3.16 -10.43
N GLU A 61 6.25 4.19 -10.17
CA GLU A 61 5.85 5.59 -10.28
C GLU A 61 6.71 6.26 -11.36
N GLY A 62 6.08 6.93 -12.33
CA GLY A 62 6.81 7.62 -13.39
C GLY A 62 5.92 8.53 -14.22
N ARG A 63 6.56 9.45 -14.94
CA ARG A 63 5.92 10.36 -15.89
C ARG A 63 5.91 9.72 -17.28
N VAL A 64 4.73 9.58 -17.87
CA VAL A 64 4.60 9.26 -19.29
C VAL A 64 5.14 10.44 -20.10
N ILE A 65 6.16 10.21 -20.93
CA ILE A 65 6.78 11.23 -21.78
C ILE A 65 6.16 11.27 -23.17
N GLN A 66 5.67 10.12 -23.65
CA GLN A 66 5.08 9.96 -24.97
C GLN A 66 3.97 8.90 -24.90
N LYS A 67 2.86 9.15 -25.59
CA LYS A 67 1.75 8.21 -25.72
C LYS A 67 1.48 7.96 -27.20
N GLY A 68 1.53 6.70 -27.60
CA GLY A 68 1.17 6.26 -28.94
C GLY A 68 -0.34 6.31 -29.18
N ASN A 69 -0.72 6.34 -30.46
CA ASN A 69 -2.12 6.25 -30.89
C ASN A 69 -2.68 4.84 -30.63
N LEU A 70 -4.01 4.75 -30.59
CA LEU A 70 -4.72 3.48 -30.52
C LEU A 70 -4.72 2.82 -31.90
N ASN A 71 -4.11 1.64 -32.01
CA ASN A 71 -3.97 0.89 -33.25
C ASN A 71 -4.78 -0.41 -33.17
N ASN A 72 -5.62 -0.67 -34.16
CA ASN A 72 -6.35 -1.93 -34.31
C ASN A 72 -5.44 -2.96 -35.00
N TYR A 73 -5.44 -4.20 -34.51
CA TYR A 73 -4.80 -5.33 -35.18
C TYR A 73 -5.83 -6.43 -35.46
N ASN A 74 -5.69 -7.11 -36.59
CA ASN A 74 -6.52 -8.25 -36.95
C ASN A 74 -5.65 -9.38 -37.50
N THR A 75 -5.70 -10.53 -36.84
CA THR A 75 -5.07 -11.78 -37.24
C THR A 75 -6.16 -12.84 -37.33
N GLU A 76 -5.98 -13.86 -38.17
CA GLU A 76 -6.93 -14.98 -38.38
C GLU A 76 -7.57 -15.56 -37.10
N LYS A 77 -6.84 -15.52 -35.98
CA LYS A 77 -7.28 -16.06 -34.68
C LYS A 77 -7.80 -15.01 -33.70
N ARG A 78 -7.46 -13.72 -33.86
CA ARG A 78 -7.75 -12.65 -32.90
C ARG A 78 -7.78 -11.26 -33.56
N THR A 79 -8.81 -10.50 -33.24
CA THR A 79 -8.89 -9.05 -33.46
C THR A 79 -8.68 -8.34 -32.12
N GLY A 80 -8.06 -7.15 -32.12
CA GLY A 80 -7.86 -6.37 -30.90
C GLY A 80 -7.41 -4.94 -31.16
N GLN A 81 -7.14 -4.21 -30.07
CA GLN A 81 -6.62 -2.84 -30.08
C GLN A 81 -5.45 -2.74 -29.10
N VAL A 82 -4.41 -2.02 -29.49
CA VAL A 82 -3.21 -1.78 -28.68
C VAL A 82 -2.82 -0.30 -28.72
N PHE A 83 -2.19 0.17 -27.66
CA PHE A 83 -1.43 1.42 -27.66
C PHE A 83 -0.14 1.21 -26.88
N SER A 84 0.89 2.00 -27.19
CA SER A 84 2.15 2.04 -26.44
C SER A 84 2.31 3.38 -25.74
N PHE A 85 3.21 3.46 -24.76
CA PHE A 85 3.63 4.70 -24.15
C PHE A 85 5.04 4.53 -23.57
N ASP A 86 5.78 5.63 -23.55
CA ASP A 86 7.13 5.70 -22.99
C ASP A 86 7.04 6.42 -21.64
N ILE A 87 7.74 5.91 -20.61
CA ILE A 87 7.65 6.37 -19.22
C ILE A 87 9.03 6.49 -18.58
N ILE A 88 9.25 7.54 -17.79
CA ILE A 88 10.47 7.79 -17.02
C ILE A 88 10.13 7.87 -15.52
N ASP A 89 10.90 7.18 -14.68
CA ASP A 89 10.80 7.25 -13.22
C ASP A 89 11.86 8.18 -12.58
N LYS A 90 11.76 8.38 -11.27
CA LYS A 90 12.71 9.18 -10.47
C LYS A 90 14.15 8.61 -10.52
N SER A 91 14.36 7.35 -10.92
CA SER A 91 15.68 6.69 -10.98
C SER A 91 16.66 7.28 -12.00
N ASN A 92 16.21 8.23 -12.81
CA ASN A 92 17.03 8.99 -13.78
C ASN A 92 17.47 10.37 -13.26
N SER A 93 17.42 10.63 -11.95
CA SER A 93 17.87 11.89 -11.33
C SER A 93 19.17 11.78 -10.53
N ASP A 94 20.25 11.34 -11.19
CA ASP A 94 21.62 11.77 -10.87
C ASP A 94 22.18 12.51 -12.10
N ILE A 95 21.54 13.64 -12.43
CA ILE A 95 22.04 14.65 -13.38
C ILE A 95 21.81 16.02 -12.73
N VAL A 96 22.72 16.41 -11.83
CA VAL A 96 23.67 17.55 -11.89
C VAL A 96 24.53 17.50 -10.63
#